data_AF-A0A6V2XVJ3-F1
#
_entry.id   AF-A0A6V2XVJ3-F1
#
_cell.length_a   1.000
_cell.length_b   1.000
_cell.length_c   1.000
_cell.angle_alpha   90.00
_cell.angle_beta   90.00
_cell.angle_gamma   90.00
#
_symmetry.space_group_name_H-M   'P 1'
#
loop_
_entity.id
_entity.type
_entity.pdbx_description
1 polymer ?
#
loop_
_entity_poly.entity_id
_entity_poly.type
_entity_poly.pdbx_seq_one_letter_code
_entity_poly.pdbx_strand_id
1 'polypeptide(L)'
;SLRSLRRRSPCYYPSDSTQGLACCEPNPLSSAMLLCLLALPSHTADAPPSAYGEPASSAPPTTSFLSRTLGSGMVLQRAPQRAVVWGHVAAGTTVSTTMTGGGAHQLLTTVAGGDGIWRQALPAVPASPTPHKLAFKASTGETAAIENVLFGDVYLCGGQSNMQFSMPVIENSTQEIARADGYPLVRLFTVGQKTSSKVPLPDLQTVEQSWSVASAKTVANSKGFGYFSAVCWIFGREVFDALGGQTPVGLISSNWGGTPVESWTTPEVLRSCNLSTVDSTLYNSMIHPYTVGPMALVGFAWYQGEANVDERRGDEGAARYACTFPGMIRQWRRSFARPTAYFGFVQLSTWCGNGELIAEMRTVGQMAALALPKVGYATNADHGAGCNIREPPNGPTPCLSRI
;
A
#
# COMPACT_ATOMS: atom_id res chain seq x y z
N SER A 1 25.79 -31.14 -31.94
CA SER A 1 25.15 -32.19 -32.78
C SER A 1 23.93 -32.69 -32.04
N LEU A 2 22.84 -32.99 -32.76
CA LEU A 2 21.47 -33.40 -32.32
C LEU A 2 20.57 -32.19 -31.93
N ARG A 3 19.62 -31.65 -32.72
CA ARG A 3 18.50 -32.22 -33.53
C ARG A 3 17.80 -33.35 -32.78
N SER A 4 16.49 -33.42 -32.55
CA SER A 4 15.29 -32.66 -32.92
C SER A 4 14.14 -33.43 -32.25
N LEU A 5 13.05 -32.79 -31.79
CA LEU A 5 11.66 -33.26 -31.97
C LEU A 5 10.69 -32.30 -31.29
N ARG A 6 10.06 -31.46 -32.13
CA ARG A 6 8.75 -30.84 -31.87
C ARG A 6 7.68 -31.88 -32.20
N ARG A 7 6.67 -32.05 -31.34
CA ARG A 7 5.32 -32.43 -31.77
C ARG A 7 4.29 -31.65 -30.95
N ARG A 8 3.51 -30.83 -31.66
CA ARG A 8 2.20 -30.30 -31.26
C ARG A 8 1.16 -31.38 -31.54
N SER A 9 0.14 -31.49 -30.69
CA SER A 9 -1.10 -32.18 -31.01
C SER A 9 -2.26 -31.18 -30.92
N PRO A 10 -3.18 -31.13 -31.90
CA PRO A 10 -4.35 -30.25 -31.90
C PRO A 10 -5.55 -30.94 -31.25
N CYS A 11 -6.37 -30.18 -30.51
CA CYS A 11 -7.69 -30.64 -30.08
C CYS A 11 -8.71 -30.40 -31.21
N TYR A 12 -9.39 -31.47 -31.59
CA TYR A 12 -10.40 -31.56 -32.64
C TYR A 12 -11.79 -31.48 -31.99
N TYR A 13 -12.70 -30.66 -32.54
CA TYR A 13 -14.13 -30.66 -32.21
C TYR A 13 -14.88 -31.50 -33.24
N PRO A 14 -15.81 -32.39 -32.86
CA PRO A 14 -16.81 -32.92 -33.77
C PRO A 14 -18.16 -32.19 -33.62
N SER A 15 -18.80 -31.99 -34.77
CA SER A 15 -20.12 -31.40 -34.99
C SER A 15 -21.24 -32.44 -35.09
N ASP A 16 -22.47 -31.98 -34.82
CA ASP A 16 -23.81 -32.50 -35.14
C ASP A 16 -24.38 -33.75 -34.42
N SER A 17 -25.52 -33.58 -33.72
CA SER A 17 -26.86 -33.77 -34.32
C SER A 17 -28.00 -33.59 -33.29
N THR A 18 -29.20 -33.39 -33.82
CA THR A 18 -30.44 -32.86 -33.25
C THR A 18 -31.38 -33.83 -32.50
N GLN A 19 -32.32 -33.24 -31.75
CA GLN A 19 -33.70 -33.68 -31.39
C GLN A 19 -33.99 -34.38 -30.04
N GLY A 20 -34.94 -33.78 -29.29
CA GLY A 20 -35.65 -34.37 -28.15
C GLY A 20 -36.41 -33.33 -27.31
N LEU A 21 -37.59 -32.90 -27.79
CA LEU A 21 -38.58 -32.04 -27.11
C LEU A 21 -39.49 -32.83 -26.15
N ALA A 22 -39.86 -32.25 -24.99
CA ALA A 22 -41.17 -32.31 -24.31
C ALA A 22 -41.13 -31.37 -23.07
N CYS A 23 -41.74 -30.18 -23.02
CA CYS A 23 -43.16 -29.79 -22.91
C CYS A 23 -43.86 -30.18 -21.58
N CYS A 24 -44.08 -29.20 -20.68
CA CYS A 24 -45.41 -28.73 -20.20
C CYS A 24 -45.30 -27.66 -19.07
N GLU A 25 -46.16 -26.64 -19.17
CA GLU A 25 -46.28 -25.33 -18.47
C GLU A 25 -47.03 -25.38 -17.09
N PRO A 26 -47.64 -24.29 -16.51
CA PRO A 26 -47.07 -23.08 -15.88
C PRO A 26 -47.70 -22.63 -14.51
N ASN A 27 -47.01 -21.67 -13.83
CA ASN A 27 -47.50 -20.55 -12.96
C ASN A 27 -48.06 -20.80 -11.53
N PRO A 28 -48.15 -19.78 -10.61
CA PRO A 28 -47.78 -18.34 -10.72
C PRO A 28 -47.05 -17.64 -9.51
N LEU A 29 -46.50 -16.45 -9.80
CA LEU A 29 -46.37 -15.20 -8.99
C LEU A 29 -45.56 -15.15 -7.66
N SER A 30 -44.49 -14.35 -7.64
CA SER A 30 -44.49 -13.01 -6.99
C SER A 30 -43.25 -12.15 -7.35
N SER A 31 -43.53 -11.09 -8.12
CA SER A 31 -43.02 -9.70 -8.05
C SER A 31 -41.55 -9.37 -7.77
N ALA A 32 -40.84 -8.82 -8.77
CA ALA A 32 -40.50 -7.39 -8.85
C ALA A 32 -39.47 -7.11 -9.97
N MET A 33 -39.55 -5.90 -10.54
CA MET A 33 -38.61 -5.26 -11.48
C MET A 33 -38.74 -5.61 -12.97
N LEU A 34 -39.76 -5.03 -13.60
CA LEU A 34 -39.60 -4.48 -14.95
C LEU A 34 -40.49 -3.25 -15.13
N LEU A 35 -39.93 -2.05 -14.97
CA LEU A 35 -40.50 -0.81 -15.52
C LEU A 35 -39.46 0.32 -15.46
N CYS A 36 -39.11 0.82 -16.65
CA CYS A 36 -38.73 2.20 -17.01
C CYS A 36 -37.51 2.27 -17.94
N LEU A 37 -37.77 1.95 -19.22
CA LEU A 37 -37.19 2.67 -20.35
C LEU A 37 -38.15 3.81 -20.71
N LEU A 38 -37.58 4.94 -21.17
CA LEU A 38 -38.21 6.17 -21.69
C LEU A 38 -38.41 7.33 -20.70
N ALA A 39 -37.38 8.17 -20.57
CA ALA A 39 -37.47 9.65 -20.67
C ALA A 39 -36.06 10.26 -20.57
N LEU A 40 -35.46 10.64 -21.70
CA LEU A 40 -34.31 11.53 -21.76
C LEU A 40 -34.81 12.94 -22.11
N PRO A 41 -34.49 13.98 -21.31
CA PRO A 41 -34.42 15.33 -21.82
C PRO A 41 -33.02 15.58 -22.40
N SER A 42 -33.02 16.12 -23.61
CA SER A 42 -31.87 16.71 -24.29
C SER A 42 -31.25 17.83 -23.44
N HIS A 43 -30.00 17.66 -23.02
CA HIS A 43 -29.15 18.75 -22.55
C HIS A 43 -27.90 18.88 -23.42
N THR A 44 -27.66 20.13 -23.78
CA THR A 44 -26.61 20.67 -24.62
C THR A 44 -25.21 20.35 -24.11
N ALA A 45 -24.27 20.21 -25.04
CA ALA A 45 -22.86 20.00 -24.77
C ALA A 45 -22.27 21.21 -24.00
N ASP A 46 -22.03 21.02 -22.70
CA ASP A 46 -21.21 21.93 -21.91
C ASP A 46 -19.76 21.41 -21.84
N ALA A 47 -18.83 22.35 -22.03
CA ALA A 47 -17.38 22.17 -22.00
C ALA A 47 -16.90 21.53 -20.69
N PRO A 48 -15.74 20.84 -20.69
CA PRO A 48 -15.20 20.22 -19.48
C PRO A 48 -14.90 21.30 -18.42
N PRO A 49 -15.20 21.08 -17.13
CA PRO A 49 -14.89 22.05 -16.10
C PRO A 49 -13.37 22.16 -15.93
N SER A 50 -12.80 23.21 -16.54
CA SER A 50 -11.51 23.77 -16.15
C SER A 50 -11.69 24.59 -14.88
N ALA A 51 -11.25 24.07 -13.75
CA ALA A 51 -10.67 24.83 -12.65
C ALA A 51 -10.36 23.86 -11.52
N TYR A 52 -9.07 23.57 -11.34
CA TYR A 52 -8.55 23.24 -10.03
C TYR A 52 -8.89 24.41 -9.11
N GLY A 53 -9.93 24.27 -8.31
CA GLY A 53 -10.19 25.20 -7.20
C GLY A 53 -8.94 25.22 -6.32
N GLU A 54 -8.43 26.41 -6.04
CA GLU A 54 -7.36 26.58 -5.05
C GLU A 54 -7.74 25.86 -3.75
N PRO A 55 -6.89 24.98 -3.19
CA PRO A 55 -7.16 24.47 -1.86
C PRO A 55 -7.13 25.66 -0.89
N ALA A 56 -8.20 25.79 -0.12
CA ALA A 56 -8.33 26.71 0.99
C ALA A 56 -7.03 26.79 1.80
N SER A 57 -6.62 28.01 2.16
CA SER A 57 -5.52 28.32 3.08
C SER A 57 -5.41 27.26 4.18
N SER A 58 -4.46 26.33 4.03
CA SER A 58 -4.35 25.16 4.88
C SER A 58 -3.89 25.58 6.27
N ALA A 59 -4.63 25.19 7.31
CA ALA A 59 -4.15 25.29 8.68
C ALA A 59 -2.73 24.72 8.78
N PRO A 60 -1.86 25.30 9.63
CA PRO A 60 -0.50 24.80 9.81
C PRO A 60 -0.54 23.31 10.15
N PRO A 61 0.42 22.51 9.63
CA PRO A 61 0.42 21.08 9.85
C PRO A 61 0.48 20.78 11.35
N THR A 62 -0.37 19.86 11.78
CA THR A 62 -0.41 19.39 13.16
C THR A 62 0.76 18.44 13.43
N THR A 63 1.43 18.65 14.56
CA THR A 63 2.49 17.78 15.08
C THR A 63 2.13 17.34 16.50
N SER A 64 2.61 16.18 16.92
CA SER A 64 2.35 15.63 18.25
C SER A 64 3.64 15.25 18.98
N PHE A 65 3.60 15.23 20.32
CA PHE A 65 4.76 14.87 21.13
C PHE A 65 5.32 13.49 20.76
N LEU A 66 4.44 12.54 20.43
CA LEU A 66 4.79 11.30 19.75
C LEU A 66 4.20 11.33 18.34
N SER A 67 4.98 10.95 17.32
CA SER A 67 4.49 10.95 15.93
C SER A 67 3.26 10.07 15.76
N ARG A 68 2.30 10.53 14.94
CA ARG A 68 1.06 9.81 14.60
C ARG A 68 1.30 8.55 13.76
N THR A 69 2.51 8.34 13.26
CA THR A 69 2.94 7.08 12.63
C THR A 69 3.13 5.94 13.64
N LEU A 70 3.26 6.28 14.93
CA LEU A 70 3.50 5.35 16.05
C LEU A 70 2.24 5.21 16.90
N GLY A 71 2.08 4.08 17.58
CA GLY A 71 0.91 3.85 18.44
C GLY A 71 0.96 2.53 19.20
N SER A 72 0.06 2.39 20.18
CA SER A 72 -0.13 1.13 20.89
C SER A 72 -0.56 0.01 19.94
N GLY A 73 -0.12 -1.22 20.19
CA GLY A 73 -0.40 -2.36 19.33
C GLY A 73 0.43 -2.41 18.06
N MET A 74 1.47 -1.59 17.90
CA MET A 74 2.32 -1.62 16.70
C MET A 74 3.35 -2.77 16.70
N VAL A 75 3.94 -3.01 15.53
CA VAL A 75 5.19 -3.76 15.40
C VAL A 75 6.32 -2.79 15.07
N LEU A 76 7.43 -2.89 15.79
CA LEU A 76 8.69 -2.25 15.47
C LEU A 76 9.64 -3.25 14.82
N GLN A 77 10.54 -2.77 13.97
CA GLN A 77 11.48 -3.64 13.28
C GLN A 77 12.43 -4.36 14.25
N ARG A 78 12.52 -5.68 14.11
CA ARG A 78 13.41 -6.55 14.86
C ARG A 78 14.89 -6.41 14.50
N ALA A 79 15.74 -6.94 15.38
CA ALA A 79 17.16 -7.16 15.19
C ALA A 79 17.45 -7.92 13.87
N PRO A 80 18.63 -7.71 13.24
CA PRO A 80 19.75 -6.89 13.72
C PRO A 80 19.54 -5.38 13.55
N GLN A 81 18.44 -4.96 12.94
CA GLN A 81 18.13 -3.55 12.83
C GLN A 81 17.70 -2.96 14.17
N ARG A 82 17.92 -1.65 14.33
CA ARG A 82 17.43 -0.87 15.47
C ARG A 82 16.20 -0.08 15.03
N ALA A 83 15.10 -0.25 15.76
CA ALA A 83 13.91 0.57 15.59
C ALA A 83 14.18 2.00 16.08
N VAL A 84 13.49 2.97 15.47
CA VAL A 84 13.54 4.38 15.84
C VAL A 84 12.13 4.81 16.22
N VAL A 85 12.01 5.52 17.33
CA VAL A 85 10.77 6.19 17.76
C VAL A 85 11.03 7.68 17.85
N TRP A 86 10.04 8.49 17.52
CA TRP A 86 10.22 9.94 17.36
C TRP A 86 8.93 10.71 17.57
N GLY A 87 9.08 12.02 17.69
CA GLY A 87 7.98 12.98 17.72
C GLY A 87 8.51 14.41 17.81
N HIS A 88 7.64 15.33 18.19
CA HIS A 88 7.91 16.76 18.09
C HIS A 88 7.89 17.44 19.46
N VAL A 89 8.89 18.27 19.73
CA VAL A 89 8.99 19.07 20.96
C VAL A 89 9.93 20.25 20.68
N ALA A 90 9.97 21.24 21.58
CA ALA A 90 10.92 22.35 21.45
C ALA A 90 12.37 21.85 21.26
N ALA A 91 13.13 22.52 20.38
CA ALA A 91 14.53 22.16 20.12
C ALA A 91 15.37 22.24 21.41
N GLY A 92 16.32 21.31 21.56
CA GLY A 92 17.16 21.20 22.76
C GLY A 92 16.48 20.55 23.97
N THR A 93 15.18 20.23 23.90
CA THR A 93 14.49 19.50 24.97
C THR A 93 15.03 18.08 25.08
N THR A 94 15.34 17.65 26.31
CA THR A 94 15.72 16.26 26.58
C THR A 94 14.48 15.39 26.70
N VAL A 95 14.48 14.24 26.01
CA VAL A 95 13.41 13.25 26.06
C VAL A 95 13.97 11.93 26.59
N SER A 96 13.40 11.43 27.68
CA SER A 96 13.68 10.09 28.19
C SER A 96 12.67 9.08 27.64
N THR A 97 13.17 7.93 27.18
CA THR A 97 12.37 6.77 26.74
C THR A 97 12.62 5.61 27.68
N THR A 98 11.59 5.17 28.40
CA THR A 98 11.62 3.95 29.21
C THR A 98 10.99 2.81 28.42
N MET A 99 11.74 1.75 28.17
CA MET A 99 11.26 0.51 27.57
C MET A 99 11.18 -0.58 28.63
N THR A 100 10.00 -1.20 28.75
CA THR A 100 9.76 -2.35 29.65
C THR A 100 9.13 -3.49 28.87
N GLY A 101 9.48 -4.73 29.21
CA GLY A 101 9.01 -5.93 28.51
C GLY A 101 10.16 -6.88 28.20
N GLY A 102 9.85 -8.14 27.88
CA GLY A 102 10.90 -9.13 27.56
C GLY A 102 11.87 -9.44 28.70
N GLY A 103 11.49 -9.16 29.95
CA GLY A 103 12.37 -9.29 31.12
C GLY A 103 13.39 -8.16 31.29
N ALA A 104 13.35 -7.12 30.46
CA ALA A 104 14.26 -5.98 30.53
C ALA A 104 13.53 -4.68 30.92
N HIS A 105 14.27 -3.80 31.59
CA HIS A 105 13.90 -2.41 31.87
C HIS A 105 15.05 -1.52 31.42
N GLN A 106 14.82 -0.69 30.40
CA GLN A 106 15.84 0.16 29.80
C GLN A 106 15.40 1.62 29.81
N LEU A 107 16.27 2.50 30.28
CA LEU A 107 16.11 3.95 30.20
C LEU A 107 17.09 4.48 29.15
N LEU A 108 16.54 5.18 28.17
CA LEU A 108 17.29 5.83 27.10
C LEU A 108 17.00 7.32 27.14
N THR A 109 17.92 8.13 26.64
CA THR A 109 17.75 9.58 26.50
C THR A 109 18.19 10.06 25.13
N THR A 110 17.50 11.08 24.64
CA THR A 110 17.83 11.81 23.41
C THR A 110 17.51 13.29 23.61
N VAL A 111 18.02 14.13 22.71
CA VAL A 111 17.75 15.57 22.71
C VAL A 111 17.09 15.92 21.38
N ALA A 112 16.02 16.71 21.44
CA ALA A 112 15.35 17.21 20.24
C ALA A 112 16.31 18.06 19.41
N GLY A 113 16.38 17.76 18.11
CA GLY A 113 17.23 18.50 17.18
C GLY A 113 16.79 19.95 17.00
N GLY A 114 17.59 20.73 16.28
CA GLY A 114 17.21 22.10 15.88
C GLY A 114 15.96 22.17 15.00
N ASP A 115 15.54 21.04 14.43
CA ASP A 115 14.30 20.83 13.69
C ASP A 115 13.08 20.61 14.61
N GLY A 116 13.25 20.63 15.93
CA GLY A 116 12.18 20.37 16.89
C GLY A 116 11.73 18.91 16.92
N ILE A 117 12.55 17.98 16.42
CA ILE A 117 12.23 16.55 16.35
C ILE A 117 13.18 15.78 17.27
N TRP A 118 12.62 15.02 18.20
CA TRP A 118 13.38 14.08 18.99
C TRP A 118 13.32 12.70 18.32
N ARG A 119 14.46 11.99 18.29
CA ARG A 119 14.58 10.66 17.69
C ARG A 119 15.35 9.77 18.66
N GLN A 120 14.74 8.66 19.06
CA GLN A 120 15.35 7.67 19.93
C GLN A 120 15.53 6.37 19.15
N ALA A 121 16.78 5.98 18.93
CA ALA A 121 17.09 4.63 18.49
C ALA A 121 16.98 3.68 19.69
N LEU A 122 16.15 2.65 19.56
CA LEU A 122 16.02 1.58 20.55
C LEU A 122 17.15 0.56 20.38
N PRO A 123 17.46 -0.26 21.41
CA PRO A 123 18.34 -1.42 21.22
C PRO A 123 17.79 -2.39 20.17
N ALA A 124 18.68 -3.18 19.57
CA ALA A 124 18.26 -4.21 18.64
C ALA A 124 17.58 -5.34 19.42
N VAL A 125 16.28 -5.52 19.23
CA VAL A 125 15.48 -6.54 19.92
C VAL A 125 15.11 -7.65 18.93
N PRO A 126 15.44 -8.93 19.21
CA PRO A 126 15.01 -10.05 18.38
C PRO A 126 13.49 -10.14 18.23
N ALA A 127 13.02 -10.85 17.20
CA ALA A 127 11.60 -11.10 17.04
C ALA A 127 11.04 -11.90 18.22
N SER A 128 9.89 -11.50 18.74
CA SER A 128 9.21 -12.23 19.80
C SER A 128 7.73 -11.85 19.90
N PRO A 129 6.84 -12.77 20.27
CA PRO A 129 5.46 -12.44 20.65
C PRO A 129 5.34 -11.67 21.97
N THR A 130 6.44 -11.43 22.69
CA THR A 130 6.41 -10.72 23.97
C THR A 130 6.17 -9.21 23.80
N PRO A 131 5.10 -8.65 24.39
CA PRO A 131 4.80 -7.23 24.30
C PRO A 131 5.76 -6.39 25.16
N HIS A 132 6.05 -5.20 24.64
CA HIS A 132 6.79 -4.15 25.32
C HIS A 132 5.90 -2.91 25.52
N LYS A 133 6.24 -2.11 26.52
CA LYS A 133 5.71 -0.77 26.75
C LYS A 133 6.83 0.24 26.59
N LEU A 134 6.55 1.31 25.86
CA LEU A 134 7.44 2.46 25.72
C LEU A 134 6.76 3.67 26.35
N ALA A 135 7.43 4.31 27.30
CA ALA A 135 6.98 5.55 27.93
C ALA A 135 7.98 6.68 27.63
N PHE A 136 7.47 7.82 27.22
CA PHE A 136 8.23 8.99 26.79
C PHE A 136 7.94 10.15 27.73
N LYS A 137 8.99 10.87 28.14
CA LYS A 137 8.87 12.06 28.99
C LYS A 137 9.87 13.11 28.56
N ALA A 138 9.38 14.30 28.22
CA ALA A 138 10.19 15.47 27.97
C ALA A 138 10.60 16.15 29.29
N SER A 139 11.74 16.82 29.30
CA SER A 139 12.17 17.68 30.41
C SER A 139 11.23 18.88 30.62
N THR A 140 10.46 19.24 29.59
CA THR A 140 9.43 20.29 29.60
C THR A 140 8.08 19.83 30.16
N GLY A 141 7.89 18.52 30.39
CA GLY A 141 6.72 17.95 31.05
C GLY A 141 5.77 17.15 30.16
N GLU A 142 5.88 17.26 28.83
CA GLU A 142 5.10 16.44 27.89
C GLU A 142 5.39 14.96 28.10
N THR A 143 4.34 14.13 28.03
CA THR A 143 4.45 12.67 28.17
C THR A 143 3.61 11.96 27.13
N ALA A 144 4.03 10.75 26.77
CA ALA A 144 3.27 9.83 25.94
C ALA A 144 3.64 8.39 26.31
N ALA A 145 2.79 7.43 26.00
CA ALA A 145 3.12 6.02 26.13
C ALA A 145 2.44 5.19 25.03
N ILE A 146 3.11 4.14 24.60
CA ILE A 146 2.54 3.11 23.74
C ILE A 146 2.75 1.75 24.37
N GLU A 147 1.72 0.91 24.28
CA GLU A 147 1.66 -0.40 24.92
C GLU A 147 1.44 -1.50 23.88
N ASN A 148 1.69 -2.75 24.26
CA ASN A 148 1.56 -3.90 23.36
C ASN A 148 2.40 -3.75 22.07
N VAL A 149 3.63 -3.25 22.22
CA VAL A 149 4.58 -3.11 21.11
C VAL A 149 5.34 -4.41 20.92
N LEU A 150 5.26 -4.98 19.72
CA LEU A 150 6.01 -6.19 19.36
C LEU A 150 7.23 -5.83 18.52
N PHE A 151 8.23 -6.72 18.50
CA PHE A 151 9.36 -6.62 17.58
C PHE A 151 9.26 -7.71 16.53
N GLY A 152 9.30 -7.32 15.26
CA GLY A 152 9.03 -8.19 14.12
C GLY A 152 9.41 -7.55 12.78
N ASP A 153 8.84 -8.02 11.68
CA ASP A 153 9.09 -7.46 10.36
C ASP A 153 8.02 -6.44 9.98
N VAL A 154 8.45 -5.25 9.55
CA VAL A 154 7.55 -4.15 9.17
C VAL A 154 7.58 -3.93 7.66
N TYR A 155 6.40 -3.78 7.06
CA TYR A 155 6.22 -3.52 5.64
C TYR A 155 5.29 -2.32 5.40
N LEU A 156 5.61 -1.54 4.37
CA LEU A 156 4.76 -0.45 3.89
C LEU A 156 4.21 -0.81 2.51
N CYS A 157 2.88 -0.87 2.42
CA CYS A 157 2.12 -1.17 1.22
C CYS A 157 1.62 0.14 0.59
N GLY A 158 2.16 0.48 -0.58
CA GLY A 158 1.85 1.71 -1.31
C GLY A 158 1.28 1.48 -2.71
N GLY A 159 0.63 2.51 -3.25
CA GLY A 159 0.15 2.49 -4.63
C GLY A 159 -1.21 3.15 -4.80
N GLN A 160 -1.92 2.75 -5.85
CA GLN A 160 -3.21 3.34 -6.23
C GLN A 160 -4.41 2.44 -5.91
N SER A 161 -5.48 2.52 -6.71
CA SER A 161 -6.77 1.88 -6.45
C SER A 161 -6.68 0.37 -6.24
N ASN A 162 -5.77 -0.30 -6.97
CA ASN A 162 -5.53 -1.73 -6.84
C ASN A 162 -4.69 -2.08 -5.60
N MET A 163 -3.91 -1.16 -5.02
CA MET A 163 -3.42 -1.33 -3.65
C MET A 163 -4.51 -0.97 -2.63
N GLN A 164 -5.38 -0.02 -2.93
CA GLN A 164 -6.32 0.57 -1.97
C GLN A 164 -7.49 -0.33 -1.60
N PHE A 165 -8.00 -1.14 -2.53
CA PHE A 165 -9.26 -1.84 -2.33
C PHE A 165 -9.29 -2.70 -1.06
N SER A 166 -10.45 -2.71 -0.42
CA SER A 166 -10.64 -3.35 0.88
C SER A 166 -11.18 -4.77 0.77
N MET A 167 -11.05 -5.53 1.86
CA MET A 167 -11.46 -6.93 1.96
C MET A 167 -12.86 -7.26 1.41
N PRO A 168 -13.91 -6.44 1.58
CA PRO A 168 -15.24 -6.80 1.09
C PRO A 168 -15.37 -6.97 -0.43
N VAL A 169 -14.44 -6.42 -1.22
CA VAL A 169 -14.53 -6.46 -2.70
C VAL A 169 -13.64 -7.51 -3.35
N ILE A 170 -13.07 -8.42 -2.56
CA ILE A 170 -12.17 -9.48 -3.03
C ILE A 170 -12.90 -10.82 -3.17
N GLU A 171 -12.37 -11.72 -4.00
CA GLU A 171 -12.81 -13.13 -4.02
C GLU A 171 -12.51 -13.79 -2.66
N ASN A 172 -13.40 -14.67 -2.20
CA ASN A 172 -13.28 -15.36 -0.90
C ASN A 172 -13.23 -14.42 0.32
N SER A 173 -13.70 -13.18 0.19
CA SER A 173 -13.70 -12.17 1.25
C SER A 173 -14.23 -12.70 2.59
N THR A 174 -15.34 -13.44 2.59
CA THR A 174 -15.90 -14.03 3.83
C THR A 174 -14.91 -14.94 4.56
N GLN A 175 -14.23 -15.83 3.84
CA GLN A 175 -13.27 -16.76 4.43
C GLN A 175 -12.03 -16.01 4.92
N GLU A 176 -11.52 -15.08 4.12
CA GLU A 176 -10.35 -14.28 4.47
C GLU A 176 -10.57 -13.39 5.69
N ILE A 177 -11.74 -12.77 5.78
CA ILE A 177 -12.15 -11.95 6.93
C ILE A 177 -12.22 -12.81 8.19
N ALA A 178 -12.86 -13.98 8.12
CA ALA A 178 -12.96 -14.89 9.26
C ALA A 178 -11.58 -15.42 9.69
N ARG A 179 -10.68 -15.68 8.75
CA ARG A 179 -9.34 -16.19 9.03
C ARG A 179 -8.46 -15.18 9.77
N ALA A 180 -8.72 -13.87 9.63
CA ALA A 180 -7.90 -12.81 10.22
C ALA A 180 -7.79 -12.88 11.75
N ASP A 181 -8.81 -13.41 12.44
CA ASP A 181 -8.78 -13.61 13.90
C ASP A 181 -7.70 -14.62 14.34
N GLY A 182 -7.22 -15.47 13.43
CA GLY A 182 -6.14 -16.43 13.66
C GLY A 182 -4.73 -15.84 13.59
N TYR A 183 -4.57 -14.54 13.36
CA TYR A 183 -3.27 -13.87 13.17
C TYR A 183 -2.96 -12.84 14.27
N PRO A 184 -2.91 -13.25 15.56
CA PRO A 184 -2.76 -12.33 16.69
C PRO A 184 -1.38 -11.69 16.82
N LEU A 185 -0.45 -11.96 15.90
CA LEU A 185 0.87 -11.32 15.81
C LEU A 185 1.02 -10.43 14.57
N VAL A 186 -0.02 -10.34 13.74
CA VAL A 186 -0.10 -9.38 12.63
C VAL A 186 -0.76 -8.08 13.14
N ARG A 187 -0.19 -6.93 12.77
CA ARG A 187 -0.67 -5.60 13.15
C ARG A 187 -0.90 -4.73 11.92
N LEU A 188 -2.00 -3.99 11.93
CA LEU A 188 -2.51 -3.22 10.81
C LEU A 188 -2.51 -1.73 11.15
N PHE A 189 -2.11 -0.89 10.20
CA PHE A 189 -2.20 0.57 10.28
C PHE A 189 -2.61 1.12 8.90
N THR A 190 -3.54 2.07 8.87
CA THR A 190 -3.94 2.74 7.62
C THR A 190 -3.78 4.25 7.73
N VAL A 191 -2.97 4.80 6.82
CA VAL A 191 -2.83 6.23 6.63
C VAL A 191 -4.15 6.83 6.15
N GLY A 192 -4.57 7.93 6.75
CA GLY A 192 -5.76 8.63 6.29
C GLY A 192 -5.54 9.30 4.94
N GLN A 193 -6.57 9.30 4.10
CA GLN A 193 -6.57 10.07 2.86
C GLN A 193 -7.04 11.51 3.12
N LYS A 194 -7.33 12.26 2.05
CA LYS A 194 -7.76 13.67 2.08
C LYS A 194 -6.70 14.62 2.65
N THR A 195 -5.43 14.20 2.62
CA THR A 195 -4.28 15.04 2.92
C THR A 195 -3.23 14.89 1.83
N SER A 196 -3.06 15.93 1.03
CA SER A 196 -1.96 16.09 0.08
C SER A 196 -1.23 17.40 0.41
N SER A 197 0.08 17.48 0.16
CA SER A 197 0.86 18.67 0.49
C SER A 197 1.95 18.98 -0.51
N LYS A 198 2.05 20.24 -0.94
CA LYS A 198 3.14 20.70 -1.81
C LYS A 198 4.50 20.71 -1.12
N VAL A 199 4.52 20.68 0.21
CA VAL A 199 5.75 20.65 1.04
C VAL A 199 5.78 19.41 1.94
N PRO A 200 6.96 18.83 2.23
CA PRO A 200 7.08 17.68 3.11
C PRO A 200 6.46 17.95 4.48
N LEU A 201 5.53 17.09 4.92
CA LEU A 201 4.89 17.23 6.22
C LEU A 201 5.72 16.57 7.33
N PRO A 202 5.81 17.18 8.51
CA PRO A 202 6.58 16.64 9.63
C PRO A 202 5.91 15.43 10.30
N ASP A 203 4.59 15.28 10.17
CA ASP A 203 3.82 14.18 10.73
C ASP A 203 2.57 13.88 9.89
N LEU A 204 1.93 12.72 10.11
CA LEU A 204 0.67 12.37 9.45
C LEU A 204 -0.47 13.28 9.93
N GLN A 205 -1.21 13.87 9.01
CA GLN A 205 -2.34 14.74 9.36
C GLN A 205 -3.63 13.96 9.59
N THR A 206 -3.77 12.80 8.94
CA THR A 206 -4.93 11.91 9.05
C THR A 206 -4.49 10.46 9.21
N VAL A 207 -5.21 9.72 10.05
CA VAL A 207 -5.04 8.28 10.28
C VAL A 207 -6.43 7.66 10.19
N GLU A 208 -6.63 6.71 9.27
CA GLU A 208 -7.92 6.04 9.08
C GLU A 208 -8.08 4.88 10.08
N GLN A 209 -6.98 4.17 10.33
CA GLN A 209 -6.90 3.08 11.29
C GLN A 209 -5.59 3.16 12.05
N SER A 210 -5.67 3.48 13.35
CA SER A 210 -4.54 3.36 14.26
C SER A 210 -4.09 1.90 14.37
N TRP A 211 -2.84 1.69 14.78
CA TRP A 211 -2.25 0.36 14.98
C TRP A 211 -3.20 -0.58 15.73
N SER A 212 -3.53 -1.70 15.10
CA SER A 212 -4.54 -2.63 15.57
C SER A 212 -4.12 -4.08 15.35
N VAL A 213 -4.55 -4.98 16.23
CA VAL A 213 -4.43 -6.43 16.02
C VAL A 213 -5.24 -6.83 14.79
N ALA A 214 -4.69 -7.70 13.93
CA ALA A 214 -5.46 -8.30 12.84
C ALA A 214 -6.65 -9.10 13.41
N SER A 215 -7.83 -8.89 12.84
CA SER A 215 -9.10 -9.49 13.22
C SER A 215 -10.09 -9.24 12.09
N ALA A 216 -11.20 -9.98 12.07
CA ALA A 216 -12.27 -9.78 11.10
C ALA A 216 -12.69 -8.30 11.00
N LYS A 217 -12.79 -7.62 12.15
CA LYS A 217 -13.17 -6.20 12.24
C LYS A 217 -12.11 -5.24 11.71
N THR A 218 -10.84 -5.56 11.89
CA THR A 218 -9.73 -4.66 11.57
C THR A 218 -9.21 -4.85 10.14
N VAL A 219 -9.47 -6.00 9.50
CA VAL A 219 -9.25 -6.17 8.06
C VAL A 219 -10.46 -5.74 7.22
N ALA A 220 -11.68 -5.92 7.74
CA ALA A 220 -12.92 -5.56 7.06
C ALA A 220 -13.85 -4.75 7.98
N ASN A 221 -13.75 -3.43 7.86
CA ASN A 221 -14.72 -2.51 8.46
C ASN A 221 -15.68 -2.01 7.38
N SER A 222 -16.91 -1.67 7.77
CA SER A 222 -17.96 -1.12 6.92
C SER A 222 -17.66 0.28 6.36
N LYS A 223 -16.45 0.82 6.60
CA LYS A 223 -15.98 2.11 6.10
C LYS A 223 -15.63 2.15 4.60
N GLY A 224 -15.87 1.07 3.86
CA GLY A 224 -15.80 1.05 2.39
C GLY A 224 -14.40 0.81 1.81
N PHE A 225 -14.17 1.31 0.60
CA PHE A 225 -13.02 0.97 -0.27
C PHE A 225 -11.65 1.36 0.29
N GLY A 226 -11.57 2.29 1.25
CA GLY A 226 -10.31 2.87 1.73
C GLY A 226 -9.91 2.50 3.17
N TYR A 227 -10.47 1.43 3.75
CA TYR A 227 -10.24 1.11 5.16
C TYR A 227 -8.89 0.43 5.46
N PHE A 228 -8.69 -0.80 5.00
CA PHE A 228 -7.38 -1.47 5.02
C PHE A 228 -7.24 -2.24 3.71
N SER A 229 -6.05 -2.18 3.11
CA SER A 229 -5.75 -2.80 1.82
C SER A 229 -5.84 -4.33 1.91
N ALA A 230 -6.70 -4.93 1.07
CA ALA A 230 -6.81 -6.38 0.97
C ALA A 230 -5.52 -7.03 0.44
N VAL A 231 -4.87 -6.38 -0.53
CA VAL A 231 -3.59 -6.84 -1.08
C VAL A 231 -2.52 -6.82 0.01
N CYS A 232 -2.45 -5.75 0.80
CA CYS A 232 -1.51 -5.64 1.91
C CYS A 232 -1.77 -6.71 2.99
N TRP A 233 -3.04 -6.99 3.29
CA TRP A 233 -3.43 -8.06 4.21
C TRP A 233 -2.96 -9.43 3.72
N ILE A 234 -3.30 -9.81 2.48
CA ILE A 234 -2.93 -11.11 1.93
C ILE A 234 -1.41 -11.24 1.90
N PHE A 235 -0.69 -10.23 1.41
CA PHE A 235 0.77 -10.21 1.42
C PHE A 235 1.34 -10.44 2.83
N GLY A 236 0.90 -9.67 3.81
CA GLY A 236 1.42 -9.77 5.17
C GLY A 236 1.07 -11.10 5.86
N ARG A 237 -0.09 -11.66 5.55
CA ARG A 237 -0.52 -12.99 6.00
C ARG A 237 0.38 -14.09 5.43
N GLU A 238 0.62 -14.08 4.12
CA GLU A 238 1.52 -15.03 3.46
C GLU A 238 2.95 -14.92 4.02
N VAL A 239 3.44 -13.70 4.22
CA VAL A 239 4.74 -13.47 4.87
C VAL A 239 4.77 -14.04 6.28
N PHE A 240 3.73 -13.81 7.08
CA PHE A 240 3.65 -14.35 8.44
C PHE A 240 3.68 -15.88 8.46
N ASP A 241 2.91 -16.52 7.58
CA ASP A 241 2.85 -17.98 7.43
C ASP A 241 4.22 -18.53 6.96
N ALA A 242 4.85 -17.87 5.98
CA ALA A 242 6.19 -18.22 5.49
C ALA A 242 7.29 -18.06 6.56
N LEU A 243 7.10 -17.17 7.53
CA LEU A 243 7.96 -16.99 8.70
C LEU A 243 7.64 -17.97 9.85
N GLY A 244 6.80 -18.98 9.60
CA GLY A 244 6.45 -20.03 10.57
C GLY A 244 5.43 -19.61 11.62
N GLY A 245 4.71 -18.50 11.41
CA GLY A 245 3.61 -18.09 12.27
C GLY A 245 4.00 -17.58 13.66
N GLN A 246 5.27 -17.20 13.87
CA GLN A 246 5.78 -16.75 15.18
C GLN A 246 6.44 -15.37 15.14
N THR A 247 6.91 -14.93 13.98
CA THR A 247 7.50 -13.60 13.82
C THR A 247 6.39 -12.57 13.68
N PRO A 248 6.27 -11.55 14.55
CA PRO A 248 5.28 -10.50 14.38
C PRO A 248 5.45 -9.76 13.05
N VAL A 249 4.34 -9.36 12.43
CA VAL A 249 4.34 -8.63 11.15
C VAL A 249 3.54 -7.34 11.29
N GLY A 250 4.16 -6.20 10.99
CA GLY A 250 3.50 -4.90 10.95
C GLY A 250 3.23 -4.47 9.51
N LEU A 251 2.00 -4.09 9.20
CA LEU A 251 1.55 -3.71 7.87
C LEU A 251 1.01 -2.28 7.87
N ILE A 252 1.62 -1.44 7.05
CA ILE A 252 1.23 -0.04 6.88
C ILE A 252 0.59 0.11 5.49
N SER A 253 -0.70 0.41 5.47
CA SER A 253 -1.47 0.72 4.25
C SER A 253 -1.39 2.22 3.97
N SER A 254 -0.60 2.62 2.97
CA SER A 254 -0.42 4.01 2.53
C SER A 254 -0.65 4.13 1.02
N ASN A 255 -1.91 4.20 0.61
CA ASN A 255 -2.34 4.11 -0.78
C ASN A 255 -3.45 5.10 -1.10
N TRP A 256 -3.55 5.49 -2.37
CA TRP A 256 -4.56 6.45 -2.85
C TRP A 256 -4.87 6.26 -4.34
N GLY A 257 -6.13 5.94 -4.65
CA GLY A 257 -6.60 5.66 -6.01
C GLY A 257 -6.45 6.80 -7.01
N GLY A 258 -6.21 6.44 -8.27
CA GLY A 258 -6.09 7.39 -9.39
C GLY A 258 -4.80 8.20 -9.40
N THR A 259 -3.79 7.80 -8.63
CA THR A 259 -2.55 8.57 -8.48
C THR A 259 -1.42 7.99 -9.34
N PRO A 260 -0.71 8.83 -10.10
CA PRO A 260 0.46 8.40 -10.87
C PRO A 260 1.70 8.28 -9.97
N VAL A 261 2.73 7.57 -10.42
CA VAL A 261 3.97 7.36 -9.63
C VAL A 261 4.66 8.67 -9.24
N GLU A 262 4.47 9.71 -10.03
CA GLU A 262 4.99 11.05 -9.79
C GLU A 262 4.60 11.54 -8.40
N SER A 263 3.31 11.47 -8.03
CA SER A 263 2.78 11.95 -6.74
C SER A 263 3.47 11.33 -5.52
N TRP A 264 4.09 10.16 -5.68
CA TRP A 264 4.78 9.36 -4.67
C TRP A 264 6.30 9.51 -4.68
N THR A 265 6.82 10.36 -5.56
CA THR A 265 8.23 10.53 -5.85
C THR A 265 8.68 11.95 -5.50
N THR A 266 9.87 12.10 -4.92
CA THR A 266 10.41 13.45 -4.60
C THR A 266 10.66 14.31 -5.85
N PRO A 267 10.65 15.65 -5.70
CA PRO A 267 10.97 16.58 -6.78
C PRO A 267 12.33 16.34 -7.45
N GLU A 268 13.32 15.93 -6.66
CA GLU A 268 14.68 15.63 -7.14
C GLU A 268 14.68 14.56 -8.23
N VAL A 269 14.03 13.43 -7.95
CA VAL A 269 13.94 12.30 -8.90
C VAL A 269 13.14 12.70 -10.14
N LEU A 270 12.02 13.40 -9.97
CA LEU A 270 11.18 13.81 -11.10
C LEU A 270 11.94 14.73 -12.07
N ARG A 271 12.71 15.69 -11.54
CA ARG A 271 13.59 16.54 -12.36
C ARG A 271 14.69 15.74 -13.05
N SER A 272 15.28 14.75 -12.38
CA SER A 272 16.30 13.88 -13.00
C SER A 272 15.76 13.04 -14.17
N CYS A 273 14.44 12.81 -14.20
CA CYS A 273 13.74 12.15 -15.30
C CYS A 273 13.14 13.11 -16.32
N ASN A 274 13.56 14.39 -16.33
CA ASN A 274 13.11 15.43 -17.26
C ASN A 274 11.59 15.68 -17.25
N LEU A 275 10.92 15.48 -16.11
CA LEU A 275 9.49 15.78 -15.97
C LEU A 275 9.30 17.26 -15.61
N SER A 276 8.54 17.97 -16.46
CA SER A 276 8.23 19.40 -16.28
C SER A 276 7.23 19.65 -15.16
N THR A 277 6.28 18.74 -14.95
CA THR A 277 5.32 18.80 -13.83
C THR A 277 5.82 17.94 -12.68
N VAL A 278 6.07 18.59 -11.55
CA VAL A 278 6.49 17.95 -10.31
C VAL A 278 5.30 17.90 -9.35
N ASP A 279 4.59 16.78 -9.33
CA ASP A 279 3.63 16.48 -8.27
C ASP A 279 4.31 15.51 -7.32
N SER A 280 4.62 15.94 -6.10
CA SER A 280 5.18 15.08 -5.03
C SER A 280 4.24 15.07 -3.81
N THR A 281 2.97 15.39 -4.03
CA THR A 281 2.10 15.80 -2.95
C THR A 281 1.75 14.69 -1.97
N LEU A 282 1.74 13.43 -2.43
CA LEU A 282 1.48 12.25 -1.61
C LEU A 282 2.74 11.69 -0.96
N TYR A 283 3.90 11.79 -1.62
CA TYR A 283 5.17 11.55 -0.94
C TYR A 283 5.27 12.44 0.30
N ASN A 284 5.00 13.73 0.13
CA ASN A 284 5.11 14.73 1.19
C ASN A 284 4.17 14.49 2.37
N SER A 285 2.94 14.05 2.12
CA SER A 285 1.92 13.89 3.17
C SER A 285 1.80 12.48 3.73
N MET A 286 2.13 11.44 2.96
CA MET A 286 1.85 10.04 3.31
C MET A 286 3.11 9.16 3.44
N ILE A 287 4.26 9.58 2.92
CA ILE A 287 5.51 8.81 2.99
C ILE A 287 6.56 9.52 3.84
N HIS A 288 6.79 10.81 3.59
CA HIS A 288 7.78 11.62 4.30
C HIS A 288 7.64 11.58 5.83
N PRO A 289 6.43 11.59 6.43
CA PRO A 289 6.28 11.46 7.89
C PRO A 289 6.99 10.23 8.51
N TYR A 290 7.09 9.12 7.77
CA TYR A 290 7.83 7.93 8.21
C TYR A 290 9.35 8.07 8.06
N THR A 291 9.81 9.02 7.26
CA THR A 291 11.23 9.32 7.02
C THR A 291 11.78 10.33 8.02
N VAL A 292 10.89 11.08 8.69
CA VAL A 292 11.26 12.08 9.70
C VAL A 292 12.03 11.45 10.85
N GLY A 293 11.51 10.41 11.48
CA GLY A 293 12.30 9.49 12.30
C GLY A 293 12.46 8.20 11.52
N PRO A 294 13.54 8.03 10.73
CA PRO A 294 13.60 7.06 9.63
C PRO A 294 13.17 5.67 10.10
N MET A 295 11.93 5.32 9.78
CA MET A 295 11.28 4.11 10.30
C MET A 295 12.05 2.89 9.81
N ALA A 296 12.46 2.05 10.76
CA ALA A 296 13.06 0.77 10.42
C ALA A 296 11.99 -0.16 9.83
N LEU A 297 12.29 -0.80 8.69
CA LEU A 297 11.41 -1.72 8.00
C LEU A 297 12.20 -2.74 7.18
N VAL A 298 11.56 -3.85 6.83
CA VAL A 298 12.12 -4.89 5.95
C VAL A 298 11.95 -4.53 4.49
N GLY A 299 10.78 -4.01 4.10
CA GLY A 299 10.51 -3.73 2.70
C GLY A 299 9.20 -3.03 2.41
N PHE A 300 8.94 -2.91 1.12
CA PHE A 300 7.78 -2.24 0.56
C PHE A 300 7.03 -3.18 -0.38
N ALA A 301 5.71 -3.08 -0.40
CA ALA A 301 4.85 -3.69 -1.41
C ALA A 301 4.18 -2.59 -2.23
N TRP A 302 4.18 -2.70 -3.56
CA TRP A 302 3.75 -1.62 -4.45
C TRP A 302 2.79 -2.13 -5.53
N TYR A 303 1.62 -1.50 -5.66
CA TYR A 303 0.70 -1.79 -6.75
C TYR A 303 0.16 -0.51 -7.36
N GLN A 304 0.81 -0.11 -8.46
CA GLN A 304 0.50 1.10 -9.19
C GLN A 304 1.08 1.04 -10.61
N GLY A 305 0.46 1.80 -11.50
CA GLY A 305 0.97 2.09 -12.84
C GLY A 305 -0.14 2.43 -13.82
N GLU A 306 -1.39 2.12 -13.48
CA GLU A 306 -2.54 2.31 -14.37
C GLU A 306 -2.78 3.79 -14.67
N ALA A 307 -2.58 4.68 -13.69
CA ALA A 307 -2.66 6.13 -13.93
C ALA A 307 -1.49 6.68 -14.79
N ASN A 308 -0.47 5.86 -15.05
CA ASN A 308 0.65 6.19 -15.94
C ASN A 308 0.48 5.61 -17.35
N VAL A 309 -0.50 4.72 -17.56
CA VAL A 309 -0.95 4.28 -18.89
C VAL A 309 -1.90 5.35 -19.45
N ASP A 310 -1.35 6.50 -19.84
CA ASP A 310 -2.11 7.64 -20.36
C ASP A 310 -2.00 7.68 -21.89
N GLU A 311 -3.10 7.43 -22.59
CA GLU A 311 -3.18 7.48 -24.05
C GLU A 311 -2.75 8.86 -24.61
N ARG A 312 -2.91 9.94 -23.85
CA ARG A 312 -2.47 11.28 -24.25
C ARG A 312 -0.96 11.46 -24.24
N ARG A 313 -0.23 10.56 -23.55
CA ARG A 313 1.23 10.55 -23.48
C ARG A 313 1.84 9.60 -24.52
N GLY A 314 1.04 8.77 -25.19
CA GLY A 314 1.51 7.72 -26.11
C GLY A 314 2.58 6.84 -25.47
N ASP A 315 3.52 6.37 -26.30
CA ASP A 315 4.63 5.48 -25.91
C ASP A 315 5.57 6.11 -24.85
N GLU A 316 5.52 7.43 -24.63
CA GLU A 316 6.34 8.08 -23.61
C GLU A 316 5.94 7.72 -22.18
N GLY A 317 4.71 7.23 -21.95
CA GLY A 317 4.23 6.86 -20.62
C GLY A 317 5.11 5.79 -19.96
N ALA A 318 5.39 4.72 -20.69
CA ALA A 318 6.24 3.63 -20.20
C ALA A 318 7.70 4.06 -20.05
N ALA A 319 8.24 4.83 -20.99
CA ALA A 319 9.60 5.36 -20.91
C ALA A 319 9.81 6.28 -19.69
N ARG A 320 8.86 7.17 -19.40
CA ARG A 320 8.90 8.03 -18.21
C ARG A 320 8.83 7.18 -16.94
N TYR A 321 7.94 6.19 -16.90
CA TYR A 321 7.83 5.27 -15.76
C TYR A 321 9.12 4.48 -15.52
N ALA A 322 9.78 4.03 -16.59
CA ALA A 322 11.06 3.32 -16.53
C ALA A 322 12.19 4.15 -15.90
N CYS A 323 12.09 5.49 -15.93
CA CYS A 323 12.98 6.35 -15.18
C CYS A 323 12.49 6.61 -13.74
N THR A 324 11.22 7.02 -13.58
CA THR A 324 10.69 7.49 -12.30
C THR A 324 10.56 6.39 -11.28
N PHE A 325 10.05 5.21 -11.65
CA PHE A 325 9.78 4.14 -10.70
C PHE A 325 11.04 3.58 -10.04
N PRO A 326 12.12 3.21 -10.77
CA PRO A 326 13.41 2.87 -10.15
C PRO A 326 14.00 4.03 -9.34
N GLY A 327 13.81 5.27 -9.81
CA GLY A 327 14.21 6.48 -9.08
C GLY A 327 13.51 6.60 -7.72
N MET A 328 12.20 6.38 -7.68
CA MET A 328 11.37 6.37 -6.47
C MET A 328 11.85 5.29 -5.51
N ILE A 329 12.10 4.06 -5.97
CA ILE A 329 12.60 2.96 -5.13
C ILE A 329 13.93 3.34 -4.45
N ARG A 330 14.90 3.85 -5.23
CA ARG A 330 16.20 4.30 -4.68
C ARG A 330 16.00 5.42 -3.67
N GLN A 331 15.10 6.35 -3.96
CA GLN A 331 14.85 7.50 -3.11
C GLN A 331 14.14 7.11 -1.81
N TRP A 332 13.13 6.25 -1.84
CA TRP A 332 12.48 5.73 -0.63
C TRP A 332 13.48 4.97 0.24
N ARG A 333 14.25 4.05 -0.35
CA ARG A 333 15.33 3.34 0.37
C ARG A 333 16.29 4.29 1.07
N ARG A 334 16.68 5.39 0.41
CA ARG A 334 17.53 6.43 1.00
C ARG A 334 16.81 7.18 2.13
N SER A 335 15.58 7.64 1.92
CA SER A 335 14.84 8.43 2.92
C SER A 335 14.50 7.63 4.19
N PHE A 336 14.27 6.33 4.08
CA PHE A 336 14.09 5.45 5.23
C PHE A 336 15.44 4.99 5.85
N ALA A 337 16.58 5.41 5.30
CA ALA A 337 17.91 4.92 5.65
C ALA A 337 18.05 3.38 5.55
N ARG A 338 17.39 2.78 4.54
CA ARG A 338 17.37 1.34 4.25
C ARG A 338 17.76 1.07 2.78
N PRO A 339 19.05 1.18 2.42
CA PRO A 339 19.52 0.96 1.04
C PRO A 339 19.24 -0.46 0.52
N THR A 340 19.02 -1.42 1.42
CA THR A 340 18.77 -2.83 1.10
C THR A 340 17.37 -3.31 1.46
N ALA A 341 16.40 -2.42 1.72
CA ALA A 341 15.02 -2.81 1.95
C ALA A 341 14.47 -3.52 0.71
N TYR A 342 13.74 -4.62 0.90
CA TYR A 342 13.08 -5.32 -0.21
C TYR A 342 12.02 -4.43 -0.84
N PHE A 343 11.81 -4.58 -2.14
CA PHE A 343 10.74 -3.87 -2.85
C PHE A 343 10.03 -4.86 -3.77
N GLY A 344 8.81 -5.24 -3.41
CA GLY A 344 7.94 -6.07 -4.23
C GLY A 344 6.94 -5.18 -4.96
N PHE A 345 6.67 -5.47 -6.24
CA PHE A 345 5.58 -4.81 -6.96
C PHE A 345 4.67 -5.77 -7.72
N VAL A 346 3.46 -5.34 -8.03
CA VAL A 346 2.50 -6.09 -8.83
C VAL A 346 2.54 -5.57 -10.26
N GLN A 347 2.78 -6.47 -11.22
CA GLN A 347 2.66 -6.14 -12.64
C GLN A 347 1.21 -5.77 -12.95
N LEU A 348 0.95 -4.80 -13.82
CA LEU A 348 -0.42 -4.37 -14.11
C LEU A 348 -1.28 -5.50 -14.70
N SER A 349 -2.56 -5.57 -14.31
CA SER A 349 -3.56 -6.46 -14.92
C SER A 349 -3.95 -6.01 -16.33
N THR A 350 -4.58 -6.89 -17.11
CA THR A 350 -5.05 -6.53 -18.46
C THR A 350 -6.43 -5.90 -18.32
N TRP A 351 -6.70 -4.80 -19.01
CA TRP A 351 -8.03 -4.19 -19.10
C TRP A 351 -8.28 -3.61 -20.49
N CYS A 352 -9.51 -3.20 -20.83
CA CYS A 352 -9.84 -2.66 -22.16
C CYS A 352 -9.26 -1.26 -22.48
N GLY A 353 -8.14 -0.89 -21.87
CA GLY A 353 -7.34 0.22 -22.37
C GLY A 353 -6.60 -0.20 -23.65
N ASN A 354 -5.79 0.71 -24.19
CA ASN A 354 -4.85 0.35 -25.24
C ASN A 354 -3.90 -0.77 -24.78
N GLY A 355 -4.13 -1.98 -25.28
CA GLY A 355 -3.38 -3.18 -24.91
C GLY A 355 -1.88 -3.08 -25.21
N GLU A 356 -1.48 -2.30 -26.23
CA GLU A 356 -0.07 -2.06 -26.55
C GLU A 356 0.58 -1.19 -25.47
N LEU A 357 -0.06 -0.10 -25.06
CA LEU A 357 0.47 0.76 -23.97
C LEU A 357 0.53 0.01 -22.63
N ILE A 358 -0.43 -0.86 -22.34
CA ILE A 358 -0.39 -1.72 -21.15
C ILE A 358 0.78 -2.69 -21.24
N ALA A 359 0.98 -3.34 -22.40
CA ALA A 359 2.10 -4.26 -22.61
C ALA A 359 3.46 -3.55 -22.49
N GLU A 360 3.57 -2.33 -23.04
CA GLU A 360 4.77 -1.52 -22.93
C GLU A 360 5.02 -1.07 -21.49
N MET A 361 4.00 -0.61 -20.77
CA MET A 361 4.10 -0.26 -19.35
C MET A 361 4.61 -1.45 -18.53
N ARG A 362 4.14 -2.67 -18.81
CA ARG A 362 4.62 -3.87 -18.14
C ARG A 362 6.07 -4.18 -18.47
N THR A 363 6.43 -4.18 -19.75
CA THR A 363 7.71 -4.73 -20.25
C THR A 363 8.85 -3.73 -20.20
N VAL A 364 8.57 -2.45 -20.37
CA VAL A 364 9.54 -1.35 -20.33
C VAL A 364 9.44 -0.61 -19.00
N GLY A 365 8.25 -0.12 -18.66
CA GLY A 365 8.04 0.71 -17.47
C GLY A 365 8.36 -0.02 -16.16
N GLN A 366 7.57 -1.03 -15.82
CA GLN A 366 7.66 -1.72 -14.54
C GLN A 366 8.93 -2.58 -14.44
N MET A 367 9.34 -3.28 -15.50
CA MET A 367 10.53 -4.15 -15.46
C MET A 367 11.84 -3.38 -15.29
N ALA A 368 11.90 -2.08 -15.59
CA ALA A 368 13.09 -1.26 -15.35
C ALA A 368 13.52 -1.29 -13.85
N ALA A 369 12.59 -1.53 -12.93
CA ALA A 369 12.88 -1.65 -11.51
C ALA A 369 13.73 -2.88 -11.16
N LEU A 370 13.72 -3.94 -11.99
CA LEU A 370 14.48 -5.17 -11.76
C LEU A 370 16.00 -4.99 -11.95
N ALA A 371 16.43 -3.87 -12.53
CA ALA A 371 17.84 -3.50 -12.54
C ALA A 371 18.38 -3.16 -11.14
N LEU A 372 17.50 -2.92 -10.16
CA LEU A 372 17.86 -2.65 -8.78
C LEU A 372 17.98 -3.95 -7.95
N PRO A 373 18.93 -4.02 -7.01
CA PRO A 373 19.03 -5.18 -6.14
C PRO A 373 17.80 -5.29 -5.22
N LYS A 374 17.45 -6.52 -4.83
CA LYS A 374 16.36 -6.83 -3.90
C LYS A 374 15.01 -6.25 -4.33
N VAL A 375 14.77 -6.23 -5.64
CA VAL A 375 13.47 -5.90 -6.23
C VAL A 375 12.90 -7.17 -6.85
N GLY A 376 11.65 -7.47 -6.52
CA GLY A 376 10.90 -8.61 -7.05
C GLY A 376 9.51 -8.16 -7.50
N TYR A 377 8.79 -9.03 -8.20
CA TYR A 377 7.44 -8.73 -8.64
C TYR A 377 6.56 -9.99 -8.75
N ALA A 378 5.26 -9.82 -8.62
CA ALA A 378 4.28 -10.81 -9.08
C ALA A 378 3.70 -10.39 -10.42
N THR A 379 3.49 -11.38 -11.29
CA THR A 379 2.73 -11.17 -12.51
C THR A 379 1.24 -11.15 -12.20
N ASN A 380 0.52 -10.26 -12.90
CA ASN A 380 -0.92 -10.19 -12.86
C ASN A 380 -1.53 -10.06 -14.27
N ALA A 381 -0.71 -10.29 -15.30
CA ALA A 381 -1.09 -10.05 -16.69
C ALA A 381 -2.28 -10.93 -17.14
N ASP A 382 -2.38 -12.13 -16.57
CA ASP A 382 -3.37 -13.14 -16.93
C ASP A 382 -4.72 -12.99 -16.19
N HIS A 383 -4.82 -12.11 -15.20
CA HIS A 383 -6.01 -11.97 -14.34
C HIS A 383 -6.94 -10.81 -14.74
N GLY A 384 -6.77 -10.25 -15.94
CA GLY A 384 -7.65 -9.20 -16.47
C GLY A 384 -9.07 -9.71 -16.76
N ALA A 385 -10.11 -8.96 -16.34
CA ALA A 385 -11.52 -9.27 -16.66
C ALA A 385 -12.12 -8.27 -17.65
N GLY A 386 -11.75 -8.42 -18.93
CA GLY A 386 -12.28 -7.59 -20.03
C GLY A 386 -12.12 -6.10 -19.75
N CYS A 387 -13.25 -5.39 -19.62
CA CYS A 387 -13.44 -4.01 -19.15
C CYS A 387 -12.54 -3.52 -18.01
N ASN A 388 -12.30 -4.41 -17.08
CA ASN A 388 -12.12 -4.02 -15.69
C ASN A 388 -10.65 -3.81 -15.39
N ILE A 389 -10.30 -2.57 -15.02
CA ILE A 389 -8.97 -2.19 -14.53
C ILE A 389 -8.63 -2.84 -13.17
N ARG A 390 -9.64 -3.47 -12.56
CA ARG A 390 -9.58 -4.24 -11.32
C ARG A 390 -9.71 -5.71 -11.66
N GLU A 391 -8.99 -6.56 -10.93
CA GLU A 391 -9.20 -8.00 -11.01
C GLU A 391 -10.67 -8.37 -10.72
N PRO A 392 -11.24 -9.35 -11.44
CA PRO A 392 -12.59 -9.80 -11.17
C PRO A 392 -12.67 -10.45 -9.78
N PRO A 393 -13.79 -10.31 -9.07
CA PRO A 393 -14.04 -11.07 -7.84
C PRO A 393 -14.22 -12.59 -8.07
N ASN A 394 -14.15 -13.09 -9.32
CA ASN A 394 -14.37 -14.50 -9.70
C ASN A 394 -13.20 -15.09 -10.52
N GLY A 395 -12.01 -14.45 -10.52
CA GLY A 395 -10.81 -14.99 -11.17
C GLY A 395 -9.89 -15.61 -10.12
N PRO A 396 -9.05 -16.61 -10.47
CA PRO A 396 -8.16 -17.25 -9.50
C PRO A 396 -7.39 -16.19 -8.73
N THR A 397 -7.38 -16.32 -7.40
CA THR A 397 -6.69 -15.44 -6.46
C THR A 397 -5.31 -15.10 -7.03
N PRO A 398 -4.91 -13.81 -7.07
CA PRO A 398 -3.64 -13.43 -7.67
C PRO A 398 -2.51 -14.25 -7.05
N CYS A 399 -1.48 -14.53 -7.84
CA CYS A 399 -0.22 -15.10 -7.37
C CYS A 399 0.53 -14.13 -6.41
N LEU A 400 -0.16 -13.56 -5.41
CA LEU A 400 0.41 -12.81 -4.29
C LEU A 400 1.29 -13.70 -3.43
N SER A 401 1.09 -15.03 -3.45
CA SER A 401 1.97 -16.02 -2.81
C SER A 401 3.37 -16.12 -3.43
N ARG A 402 3.66 -15.34 -4.50
CA ARG A 402 4.99 -15.25 -5.13
C ARG A 402 5.69 -13.88 -4.94
N ILE A 403 5.07 -12.90 -4.26
CA ILE A 403 5.75 -11.66 -3.80
C ILE A 403 6.39 -11.91 -2.45
#